data_AF-A0A814U729-F1
#
_entry.id   AF-A0A814U729-F1
#
_cell.length_a   1.000
_cell.length_b   1.000
_cell.length_c   1.000
_cell.angle_alpha   90.00
_cell.angle_beta   90.00
_cell.angle_gamma   90.00
#
_symmetry.space_group_name_H-M   'P 1'
#
loop_
_entity.id
_entity.type
_entity.pdbx_description
1 polymer ?
#
loop_
_entity_poly.entity_id
_entity_poly.type
_entity_poly.pdbx_seq_one_letter_code
_entity_poly.pdbx_strand_id
1 'polypeptide(L)'
;MYFLRDAKKWYQGGIFDNNYDGFKQQLIKAFTSASQQLKISNKLVNRRPGLHGSVQSYYYDVLSLCTRLNPDMSENEKVLDLLRGLKPTIVQNVMMFTQKSVLIC
;
A
#
# COMPACT_ATOMS: atom_id res chain seq x y z
N MET A 1 -13.11 -20.98 18.83
CA MET A 1 -11.87 -20.22 19.12
C MET A 1 -11.24 -19.86 17.78
N TYR A 2 -11.08 -18.57 17.45
CA TYR A 2 -10.70 -18.11 16.11
C TYR A 2 -9.19 -18.13 15.81
N PHE A 3 -8.33 -18.02 16.84
CA PHE A 3 -6.88 -18.03 16.68
C PHE A 3 -6.31 -19.44 16.77
N LEU A 4 -5.30 -19.72 15.93
CA LEU A 4 -4.62 -21.00 15.85
C LEU A 4 -3.10 -20.83 16.07
N ARG A 5 -2.44 -21.91 16.51
CA ARG A 5 -0.97 -21.99 16.65
C ARG A 5 -0.37 -20.82 17.46
N ASP A 6 0.57 -20.10 16.89
CA ASP A 6 1.29 -19.01 17.57
C ASP A 6 0.37 -17.84 17.89
N ALA A 7 -0.66 -17.59 17.06
CA ALA A 7 -1.68 -16.60 17.35
C ALA A 7 -2.53 -16.97 18.57
N LYS A 8 -2.79 -18.27 18.79
CA LYS A 8 -3.47 -18.75 19.99
C LYS A 8 -2.61 -18.53 21.24
N LYS A 9 -1.31 -18.86 21.18
CA LYS A 9 -0.38 -18.66 22.31
C LYS A 9 -0.26 -17.18 22.67
N TRP A 10 -0.10 -16.32 21.67
CA TRP A 10 -0.07 -14.87 21.84
C TRP A 10 -1.35 -14.34 22.50
N TYR A 11 -2.53 -14.76 22.02
CA TYR A 11 -3.82 -14.33 22.58
C TYR A 11 -4.07 -14.83 24.01
N GLN A 12 -3.57 -16.02 24.37
CA GLN A 12 -3.78 -16.58 25.72
C GLN A 12 -2.84 -15.99 26.77
N GLY A 13 -1.67 -15.49 26.37
CA GLY A 13 -0.66 -14.94 27.27
C GLY A 13 -0.60 -13.41 27.31
N GLY A 14 -1.36 -12.71 26.48
CA GLY A 14 -1.33 -11.27 26.37
C GLY A 14 -2.34 -10.55 27.27
N ILE A 15 -2.00 -9.32 27.64
CA ILE A 15 -2.94 -8.34 28.20
C ILE A 15 -3.31 -7.41 27.05
N PHE A 16 -4.60 -7.28 26.77
CA PHE A 16 -5.10 -6.50 25.64
C PHE A 16 -6.00 -5.36 26.09
N ASP A 17 -6.09 -4.33 25.25
CA ASP A 17 -7.05 -3.26 25.45
C ASP A 17 -8.49 -3.80 25.41
N ASN A 18 -9.37 -3.24 26.24
CA ASN A 18 -10.77 -3.70 26.29
C ASN A 18 -11.62 -3.23 25.10
N ASN A 19 -11.09 -2.32 24.28
CA ASN A 19 -11.76 -1.77 23.12
C ASN A 19 -11.19 -2.36 21.83
N TYR A 20 -12.03 -2.43 20.81
CA TYR A 20 -11.70 -3.09 19.55
C TYR A 20 -10.50 -2.45 18.84
N ASP A 21 -10.42 -1.13 18.82
CA ASP A 21 -9.35 -0.42 18.10
C ASP A 21 -7.98 -0.66 18.74
N GLY A 22 -7.89 -0.59 20.07
CA GLY A 22 -6.68 -0.90 20.81
C GLY A 22 -6.24 -2.36 20.61
N PHE A 23 -7.17 -3.31 20.74
CA PHE A 23 -6.90 -4.72 20.45
C PHE A 23 -6.40 -4.93 19.01
N LYS A 24 -7.06 -4.29 18.03
CA LYS A 24 -6.69 -4.36 16.61
C LYS A 24 -5.27 -3.84 16.38
N GLN A 25 -4.89 -2.72 17.00
CA GLN A 25 -3.53 -2.17 16.89
C GLN A 25 -2.48 -3.12 17.48
N GLN A 26 -2.77 -3.72 18.64
CA GLN A 26 -1.88 -4.71 19.27
C GLN A 26 -1.72 -5.96 18.39
N LEU A 27 -2.81 -6.43 17.78
CA LEU A 27 -2.79 -7.55 16.83
C LEU A 27 -1.93 -7.23 15.60
N ILE A 28 -2.15 -6.07 14.96
CA ILE A 28 -1.36 -5.64 13.81
C ILE A 28 0.12 -5.56 14.19
N LYS A 29 0.45 -4.97 15.34
CA LYS A 29 1.83 -4.82 15.81
C LYS A 29 2.51 -6.17 16.08
N ALA A 30 1.80 -7.13 16.68
CA ALA A 30 2.35 -8.44 17.01
C ALA A 30 2.69 -9.28 15.77
N PHE A 31 1.91 -9.13 14.69
CA PHE A 31 2.04 -9.96 13.49
C PHE A 31 2.59 -9.22 12.26
N THR A 32 2.88 -7.92 12.39
CA THR A 32 3.54 -7.12 11.34
C THR A 32 4.94 -6.78 11.79
N SER A 33 5.97 -7.36 11.16
CA SER A 33 7.35 -7.01 11.48
C SER A 33 7.80 -5.73 10.74
N ALA A 34 8.70 -4.96 11.34
CA ALA A 34 9.36 -3.82 10.65
C ALA A 34 10.04 -4.27 9.34
N SER A 35 10.55 -5.49 9.29
CA SER A 35 11.10 -6.09 8.07
C SER A 35 10.04 -6.33 6.99
N GLN A 36 8.77 -6.51 7.35
CA GLN A 36 7.67 -6.67 6.40
C GLN A 36 7.26 -5.32 5.79
N GLN A 37 7.24 -4.25 6.59
CA GLN A 37 7.04 -2.89 6.07
C GLN A 37 8.15 -2.49 5.10
N LEU A 38 9.42 -2.77 5.44
CA LEU A 38 10.54 -2.53 4.54
C LEU A 38 10.42 -3.34 3.24
N LYS A 39 9.99 -4.61 3.31
CA LYS A 39 9.72 -5.43 2.12
C LYS A 39 8.62 -4.85 1.23
N ILE A 40 7.54 -4.33 1.84
CA ILE A 40 6.44 -3.68 1.10
C ILE A 40 6.94 -2.40 0.42
N SER A 41 7.67 -1.55 1.15
CA SER A 41 8.26 -0.32 0.62
C SER A 41 9.21 -0.61 -0.55
N ASN A 42 10.13 -1.58 -0.38
CA ASN A 42 11.02 -2.02 -1.46
C ASN A 42 10.25 -2.56 -2.67
N LYS A 43 9.16 -3.29 -2.46
CA LYS A 43 8.32 -3.79 -3.55
C LYS A 43 7.61 -2.66 -4.30
N LEU A 44 7.14 -1.64 -3.57
CA LEU A 44 6.50 -0.45 -4.14
C LEU A 44 7.49 0.34 -5.02
N VAL A 45 8.67 0.66 -4.48
CA VAL A 45 9.71 1.43 -5.20
C VAL A 45 10.18 0.72 -6.47
N ASN A 46 10.29 -0.61 -6.43
CA ASN A 46 10.75 -1.41 -7.57
C ASN A 46 9.62 -1.85 -8.52
N ARG A 47 8.35 -1.55 -8.21
CA ARG A 47 7.24 -1.94 -9.10
C ARG A 47 7.33 -1.15 -10.39
N ARG A 48 7.36 -1.86 -11.52
CA ARG A 48 7.28 -1.33 -12.88
C ARG A 48 6.24 -2.13 -13.66
N PRO A 49 5.44 -1.55 -14.57
CA PRO A 49 4.55 -2.32 -15.44
C PRO A 49 5.34 -3.44 -16.13
N GLY A 50 4.85 -4.68 -16.07
CA GLY A 50 5.52 -5.80 -16.72
C GLY A 50 5.52 -5.60 -18.24
N LEU A 51 6.49 -6.18 -18.95
CA LEU A 51 6.63 -6.04 -20.41
C LEU A 51 5.34 -6.38 -21.19
N HIS A 52 4.54 -7.31 -20.64
CA HIS A 52 3.24 -7.74 -21.15
C HIS A 52 2.09 -7.52 -20.16
N GLY A 53 2.36 -6.89 -19.00
CA GLY A 53 1.33 -6.63 -18.00
C GLY A 53 0.47 -5.43 -18.39
N SER A 54 -0.84 -5.49 -18.14
CA SER A 54 -1.70 -4.34 -18.36
C SER A 54 -1.36 -3.19 -17.41
N VAL A 55 -1.46 -1.95 -17.87
CA VAL A 55 -1.28 -0.74 -17.02
C VAL A 55 -2.27 -0.75 -15.85
N GLN A 56 -3.46 -1.31 -16.07
CA GLN A 56 -4.48 -1.49 -15.04
C GLN A 56 -4.01 -2.43 -13.90
N SER A 57 -3.36 -3.55 -14.22
CA SER A 57 -2.80 -4.45 -13.18
C SER A 57 -1.73 -3.74 -12.35
N TYR A 58 -0.88 -2.95 -13.00
CA TYR A 58 0.13 -2.13 -12.34
C TYR A 58 -0.51 -1.10 -11.39
N TYR A 59 -1.56 -0.41 -11.85
CA TYR A 59 -2.29 0.57 -11.05
C TYR A 59 -2.84 -0.04 -9.75
N TYR A 60 -3.59 -1.15 -9.84
CA TYR A 60 -4.16 -1.79 -8.65
C TYR A 60 -3.09 -2.36 -7.72
N ASP A 61 -2.00 -2.90 -8.26
CA ASP A 61 -0.88 -3.38 -7.45
C ASP A 61 -0.27 -2.24 -6.62
N VAL A 62 0.02 -1.10 -7.26
CA VAL A 62 0.59 0.07 -6.57
C VAL A 62 -0.35 0.56 -5.48
N LEU A 63 -1.65 0.72 -5.77
CA LEU A 63 -2.63 1.13 -4.75
C LEU A 63 -2.72 0.15 -3.58
N SER A 64 -2.69 -1.15 -3.86
CA SER A 64 -2.70 -2.16 -2.80
C SER A 64 -1.44 -2.07 -1.92
N LEU A 65 -0.29 -1.76 -2.50
CA LEU A 65 0.98 -1.60 -1.78
C LEU A 65 1.00 -0.31 -0.96
N CYS A 66 0.51 0.81 -1.51
CA CYS A 66 0.34 2.07 -0.80
C CYS A 66 -0.55 1.88 0.44
N THR A 67 -1.73 1.29 0.28
CA THR A 67 -2.69 1.05 1.37
C THR A 67 -2.12 0.13 2.45
N ARG A 68 -1.32 -0.87 2.07
CA ARG A 68 -0.67 -1.79 3.02
C ARG A 68 0.52 -1.16 3.75
N LEU A 69 1.19 -0.19 3.13
CA LEU A 69 2.32 0.52 3.71
C LEU A 69 1.85 1.59 4.70
N ASN A 70 0.87 2.38 4.27
CA ASN A 70 0.22 3.40 5.08
C ASN A 70 -1.25 3.51 4.66
N PRO A 71 -2.20 3.04 5.47
CA PRO A 71 -3.64 3.17 5.20
C PRO A 71 -4.09 4.63 5.02
N ASP A 72 -3.40 5.57 5.66
CA ASP A 72 -3.69 7.00 5.65
C ASP A 72 -2.84 7.77 4.63
N MET A 73 -2.23 7.07 3.66
CA MET A 73 -1.44 7.71 2.60
C MET A 73 -2.30 8.66 1.77
N SER A 74 -1.81 9.87 1.54
CA SER A 74 -2.54 10.87 0.77
C SER A 74 -2.66 10.49 -0.71
N GLU A 75 -3.69 10.99 -1.39
CA GLU A 75 -3.86 10.78 -2.82
C GLU A 75 -2.65 11.29 -3.63
N ASN A 76 -2.06 12.41 -3.22
CA ASN A 76 -0.87 12.96 -3.89
C ASN A 76 0.34 12.01 -3.80
N GLU A 77 0.58 11.40 -2.63
CA GLU A 77 1.65 10.42 -2.47
C GLU A 77 1.41 9.17 -3.34
N LYS A 78 0.17 8.66 -3.38
CA LYS A 78 -0.18 7.53 -4.25
C LYS A 78 0.07 7.85 -5.72
N VAL A 79 -0.27 9.07 -6.17
CA VAL A 79 -0.01 9.53 -7.55
C VAL A 79 1.49 9.59 -7.83
N LEU A 80 2.30 10.11 -6.90
CA LEU A 80 3.76 10.13 -7.06
C LEU A 80 4.35 8.71 -7.18
N ASP A 81 3.89 7.77 -6.35
CA ASP A 81 4.31 6.38 -6.42
C ASP A 81 3.88 5.69 -7.74
N LEU A 82 2.67 5.99 -8.22
CA LEU A 82 2.17 5.52 -9.51
C LEU A 82 3.03 6.03 -10.67
N LEU A 83 3.36 7.32 -10.69
CA LEU A 83 4.15 7.93 -11.76
C LEU A 83 5.60 7.44 -11.74
N ARG A 84 6.18 7.17 -10.56
CA ARG A 84 7.57 6.72 -10.40
C ARG A 84 7.88 5.45 -11.20
N GLY A 85 6.94 4.51 -11.28
CA GLY A 85 7.16 3.25 -11.98
C GLY A 85 6.77 3.24 -13.46
N LEU A 86 6.14 4.30 -13.96
CA LEU A 86 5.73 4.42 -15.36
C LEU A 86 6.89 4.86 -16.26
N LYS A 87 6.82 4.49 -17.54
CA LYS A 87 7.77 4.99 -18.54
C LYS A 87 7.58 6.50 -18.72
N PRO A 88 8.66 7.29 -18.89
CA PRO A 88 8.56 8.74 -19.09
C PRO A 88 7.59 9.15 -20.20
N THR A 89 7.50 8.35 -21.28
CA THR A 89 6.56 8.59 -22.39
C THR A 89 5.10 8.54 -21.97
N ILE A 90 4.72 7.61 -21.07
CA ILE A 90 3.37 7.52 -20.53
C ILE A 90 3.10 8.67 -19.55
N VAL A 91 4.08 8.97 -18.69
CA VAL A 91 3.99 10.08 -17.74
C VAL A 91 3.76 11.41 -18.47
N GLN A 92 4.51 11.66 -19.54
CA GLN A 92 4.38 12.87 -20.35
C GLN A 92 2.99 13.00 -20.97
N ASN A 93 2.44 11.89 -21.51
CA ASN A 93 1.07 11.89 -22.03
C ASN A 93 0.04 12.21 -20.94
N VAL A 94 0.14 11.57 -19.77
CA VAL A 94 -0.79 11.81 -18.64
C VAL A 94 -0.73 13.27 -18.18
N MET A 95 0.47 13.84 -18.02
CA MET A 95 0.64 15.23 -17.61
C MET A 95 0.06 16.21 -18.65
N MET A 96 0.21 15.93 -19.95
CA MET A 96 -0.38 16.74 -21.01
C MET A 96 -1.91 16.74 -20.97
N PHE A 97 -2.56 15.63 -20.58
CA PHE A 97 -4.02 15.58 -20.41
C PHE A 97 -4.49 16.34 -19.17
N THR A 98 -3.74 16.31 -18.06
CA THR A 98 -4.10 17.08 -16.86
C THR A 98 -4.05 18.58 -17.11
N GLN A 99 -3.13 19.06 -17.95
CA GLN A 99 -3.02 20.48 -18.29
C GLN A 99 -4.19 20.98 -19.14
N LYS A 100 -4.68 20.14 -20.08
CA LYS A 100 -5.88 20.47 -20.89
C LYS A 100 -7.17 20.49 -20.07
N SER A 101 -7.23 19.73 -18.98
CA SER A 101 -8.42 19.65 -18.12
C SER A 101 -8.62 20.89 -17.24
N VAL A 102 -7.52 21.55 -16.86
CA VAL A 102 -7.54 22.81 -16.08
C VAL A 102 -7.90 24.02 -16.94
N LEU A 103 -7.70 23.93 -18.26
CA LEU A 103 -7.97 25.01 -19.22
C LEU A 103 -9.42 25.02 -19.76
N ILE A 104 -10.32 24.16 -19.23
CA ILE A 104 -11.73 24.09 -19.62
C ILE A 104 -12.68 24.39 -18.42
N CYS A 105 -12.14 24.91 -17.31
CA CYS A 105 -12.97 25.46 -16.22
C CYS A 105 -12.95 26.99 -16.26
#